data_AF-A0A060W137-F1
#
_entry.id   AF-A0A060W137-F1
#
_cell.length_a   1.000
_cell.length_b   1.000
_cell.length_c   1.000
_cell.angle_alpha   90.00
_cell.angle_beta   90.00
_cell.angle_gamma   90.00
#
_symmetry.space_group_name_H-M   'P 1'
#
loop_
_entity.id
_entity.type
_entity.pdbx_description
1 polymer ?
#
loop_
_entity_poly.entity_id
_entity_poly.type
_entity_poly.pdbx_seq_one_letter_code
_entity_poly.pdbx_strand_id
1 'polypeptide(L)'
;MFLSCLSCPHRSKLGLDQEPGMIHLETSVSDRRSQYITCKLQNCSEANKGRPFPGFISPDSLVVQDQYVFIQVPMGGRPVHYVSYRRNAFFPMKLPKYILPKDLQIISTDDNQVVAAVQDWHQNDSYNLYMSEARGLFFTLALENIVSSGGPEGNIMIDLYEVAGIKGVFLSNKVVEGQVKTFITYNKGRDWHLLQAPTTDLKGTRLYCVQPYCSLHLHLHVSDNPYTSGNIVSKESAPGIIVASGTIGPELTAYNVSIFITSDAGNTWREVFEEEYSVLFLNQGGALVAIRHTPLPIRHIWLSFDEGKRWNKYSFTPSPLYVDGVLGEPGEDTLIMTIFGHFSHRSEWQLVKIDFKAIFNRRCNTDDYQTWQLHNDGKVCIMGVKRIFHNLKPDTRCVKTRDQYISQMSDSCPCTEADFEW
;
A
#
# COMPACT_ATOMS: atom_id res chain seq x y z
N MET A 1 23.83 32.30 11.93
CA MET A 1 22.80 31.72 12.81
C MET A 1 22.31 30.46 12.12
N PHE A 2 22.87 29.30 12.48
CA PHE A 2 22.48 28.03 11.91
C PHE A 2 21.11 27.67 12.47
N LEU A 3 20.08 27.67 11.62
CA LEU A 3 18.76 27.16 11.98
C LEU A 3 18.88 25.65 12.16
N SER A 4 18.72 25.18 13.40
CA SER A 4 18.56 23.78 13.73
C SER A 4 17.23 23.29 13.14
N CYS A 5 17.27 22.74 11.92
CA CYS A 5 16.15 21.96 11.38
C CYS A 5 16.13 20.63 12.12
N LEU A 6 15.19 20.47 13.05
CA LEU A 6 14.91 19.22 13.75
C LEU A 6 14.08 18.24 12.91
N SER A 7 13.55 18.69 11.75
CA SER A 7 12.82 17.87 10.79
C SER A 7 13.43 17.99 9.39
N CYS A 8 13.49 16.88 8.64
CA CYS A 8 13.99 16.86 7.27
C CYS A 8 13.13 17.80 6.38
N PRO A 9 13.74 18.64 5.51
CA PRO A 9 12.98 19.55 4.67
C PRO A 9 12.13 18.78 3.65
N HIS A 10 10.82 19.03 3.63
CA HIS A 10 9.94 18.51 2.58
C HIS A 10 10.22 19.28 1.27
N ARG A 11 10.58 18.56 0.20
CA ARG A 11 10.88 19.14 -1.11
C ARG A 11 9.60 19.49 -1.87
N SER A 12 9.62 20.60 -2.60
CA SER A 12 8.54 21.02 -3.50
C SER A 12 8.19 19.96 -4.54
N LYS A 13 6.91 19.90 -4.93
CA LYS A 13 6.44 19.06 -6.04
C LYS A 13 6.40 19.88 -7.34
N LEU A 14 7.07 19.39 -8.39
CA LEU A 14 7.14 20.06 -9.69
C LEU A 14 5.72 20.32 -10.24
N GLY A 15 5.44 21.56 -10.61
CA GLY A 15 4.17 21.99 -11.21
C GLY A 15 3.06 22.43 -10.25
N LEU A 16 3.24 22.26 -8.93
CA LEU A 16 2.26 22.69 -7.90
C LEU A 16 2.73 23.91 -7.12
N ASP A 17 4.00 23.94 -6.76
CA ASP A 17 4.59 25.08 -6.07
C ASP A 17 4.92 26.17 -7.10
N GLN A 18 4.66 27.44 -6.74
CA GLN A 18 4.82 28.59 -7.66
C GLN A 18 6.23 28.68 -8.26
N GLU A 19 7.23 28.11 -7.59
CA GLU A 19 8.62 28.11 -8.05
C GLU A 19 9.30 26.76 -7.76
N PRO A 20 10.08 26.21 -8.72
CA PRO A 20 10.82 24.97 -8.52
C PRO A 20 11.94 25.15 -7.47
N GLY A 21 12.10 24.18 -6.57
CA GLY A 21 13.16 24.20 -5.55
C GLY A 21 12.77 24.90 -4.24
N MET A 22 11.48 25.11 -4.03
CA MET A 22 10.94 25.52 -2.73
C MET A 22 11.06 24.39 -1.70
N ILE A 23 11.37 24.77 -0.46
CA ILE A 23 11.40 23.87 0.69
C ILE A 23 10.37 24.34 1.70
N HIS A 24 9.69 23.36 2.29
CA HIS A 24 8.73 23.56 3.36
C HIS A 24 9.42 23.18 4.67
N LEU A 25 9.41 24.11 5.61
CA LEU A 25 10.14 24.02 6.86
C LEU A 25 9.22 24.31 8.03
N GLU A 26 9.37 23.52 9.08
CA GLU A 26 8.86 23.85 10.40
C GLU A 26 10.03 24.38 11.25
N THR A 27 9.89 25.60 11.77
CA THR A 27 10.86 26.16 12.72
C THR A 27 10.25 26.20 14.11
N SER A 28 10.96 25.69 15.11
CA SER A 28 10.54 25.90 16.50
C SER A 28 10.80 27.36 16.89
N VAL A 29 9.83 27.96 17.59
CA VAL A 29 9.97 29.29 18.20
C VAL A 29 10.03 29.17 19.72
N SER A 30 9.36 28.17 20.28
CA SER A 30 9.43 27.75 21.69
C SER A 30 9.00 26.29 21.79
N ASP A 31 9.21 25.64 22.95
CA ASP A 31 8.88 24.21 23.18
C ASP A 31 7.45 23.79 22.83
N ARG A 32 6.51 24.74 22.72
CA ARG A 32 5.09 24.47 22.39
C ARG A 32 4.60 25.17 21.13
N ARG A 33 5.47 25.88 20.41
CA ARG A 33 5.06 26.69 19.25
C ARG A 33 6.11 26.61 18.16
N SER A 34 5.65 26.20 17.00
CA SER A 34 6.41 26.22 15.75
C SER A 34 5.78 27.20 14.75
N GLN A 35 6.53 27.52 13.70
CA GLN A 35 6.06 28.30 12.57
C GLN A 35 6.33 27.55 11.27
N TYR A 36 5.36 27.61 10.36
CA TYR A 36 5.49 27.09 9.02
C TYR A 36 6.11 28.14 8.10
N ILE A 37 7.27 27.81 7.52
CA ILE A 37 8.06 28.67 6.66
C ILE A 37 8.27 27.99 5.31
N THR A 38 8.23 28.79 4.25
CA THR A 38 8.60 28.37 2.89
C THR A 38 9.77 29.20 2.40
N CYS A 39 10.73 28.56 1.74
CA CYS A 39 11.98 29.19 1.35
C CYS A 39 12.57 28.55 0.10
N LYS A 40 13.47 29.25 -0.61
CA LYS A 40 14.33 28.62 -1.63
C LYS A 40 15.56 28.01 -0.98
N LEU A 41 15.92 26.79 -1.37
CA LEU A 41 17.08 26.07 -0.80
C LEU A 41 18.39 26.89 -0.85
N GLN A 42 18.62 27.64 -1.94
CA GLN A 42 19.85 28.41 -2.14
C GLN A 42 19.87 29.78 -1.46
N ASN A 43 18.73 30.35 -1.06
CA ASN A 43 18.65 31.74 -0.61
C ASN A 43 17.61 31.94 0.50
N CYS A 44 17.78 31.18 1.59
CA CYS A 44 16.89 31.30 2.74
C CYS A 44 17.35 32.37 3.73
N SER A 45 17.01 33.63 3.42
CA SER A 45 17.21 34.79 4.29
C SER A 45 15.86 35.27 4.86
N GLU A 46 15.87 36.00 5.98
CA GLU A 46 14.64 36.51 6.63
C GLU A 46 13.71 37.29 5.67
N ALA A 47 14.28 37.96 4.65
CA ALA A 47 13.53 38.72 3.66
C ALA A 47 12.77 37.84 2.64
N ASN A 48 13.24 36.61 2.41
CA ASN A 48 12.68 35.68 1.41
C ASN A 48 11.88 34.53 2.04
N LYS A 49 11.61 34.61 3.35
CA LYS A 49 10.78 33.64 4.06
C LYS A 49 9.31 33.90 3.78
N GLY A 50 8.68 33.02 3.02
CA GLY A 50 7.23 32.97 2.91
C GLY A 50 6.64 32.42 4.21
N ARG A 51 5.58 33.07 4.71
CA ARG A 51 4.78 32.59 5.86
C ARG A 51 3.38 32.24 5.37
N PRO A 52 3.14 31.01 4.91
CA PRO A 52 1.85 30.64 4.33
C PRO A 52 0.71 30.61 5.35
N PHE A 53 1.04 30.44 6.64
CA PHE A 53 0.09 30.51 7.74
C PHE A 53 0.47 31.66 8.69
N PRO A 54 -0.46 32.56 9.05
CA PRO A 54 -0.14 33.75 9.85
C PRO A 54 0.05 33.49 11.35
N GLY A 55 -0.20 32.26 11.83
CA GLY A 55 -0.14 31.89 13.24
C GLY A 55 0.99 30.92 13.61
N PHE A 56 0.98 30.48 14.87
CA PHE A 56 1.82 29.41 15.37
C PHE A 56 1.12 28.06 15.18
N ILE A 57 1.91 27.03 14.87
CA ILE A 57 1.47 25.64 14.76
C ILE A 57 2.05 24.83 15.93
N SER A 58 1.44 23.67 16.20
CA SER A 58 1.98 22.69 17.14
C SER A 58 3.31 22.15 16.61
N PRO A 59 4.28 21.84 17.49
CA PRO A 59 5.52 21.15 17.09
C PRO A 59 5.25 19.83 16.36
N ASP A 60 6.05 19.52 15.36
CA ASP A 60 6.06 18.28 14.58
C ASP A 60 4.70 17.99 13.89
N SER A 61 3.98 19.05 13.52
CA SER A 61 2.62 18.94 12.96
C SER A 61 2.54 19.23 11.46
N LEU A 62 3.62 19.73 10.85
CA LEU A 62 3.64 20.06 9.43
C LEU A 62 3.74 18.78 8.59
N VAL A 63 2.70 18.51 7.79
CA VAL A 63 2.70 17.42 6.81
C VAL A 63 2.48 17.99 5.42
N VAL A 64 3.44 17.80 4.51
CA VAL A 64 3.36 18.22 3.12
C VAL A 64 3.36 17.00 2.22
N GLN A 65 2.20 16.68 1.65
CA GLN A 65 2.00 15.50 0.80
C GLN A 65 1.19 15.87 -0.44
N ASP A 66 1.73 15.57 -1.62
CA ASP A 66 1.14 15.91 -2.92
C ASP A 66 0.68 17.38 -3.03
N GLN A 67 -0.62 17.58 -3.21
CA GLN A 67 -1.25 18.89 -3.36
C GLN A 67 -1.72 19.48 -2.01
N TYR A 68 -1.60 18.74 -0.92
CA TYR A 68 -2.13 19.09 0.39
C TYR A 68 -1.01 19.54 1.33
N VAL A 69 -1.35 20.45 2.24
CA VAL A 69 -0.53 20.78 3.40
C VAL A 69 -1.43 20.70 4.62
N PHE A 70 -1.03 19.93 5.63
CA PHE A 70 -1.74 19.82 6.90
C PHE A 70 -0.90 20.46 8.00
N ILE A 71 -1.58 21.15 8.91
CA ILE A 71 -0.98 21.74 10.11
C ILE A 71 -1.94 21.58 11.29
N GLN A 72 -1.39 21.52 12.50
CA GLN A 72 -2.17 21.54 13.73
C GLN A 72 -1.97 22.88 14.46
N VAL A 73 -3.06 23.49 14.91
CA VAL A 73 -3.03 24.78 15.61
C VAL A 73 -3.59 24.60 17.02
N PRO A 74 -2.81 24.91 18.08
CA PRO A 74 -3.30 24.75 19.46
C PRO A 74 -4.31 25.86 19.79
N MET A 75 -5.58 25.49 20.04
CA MET A 75 -6.63 26.43 20.44
C MET A 75 -7.27 26.00 21.78
N GLY A 76 -7.02 26.76 22.86
CA GLY A 76 -7.79 26.65 24.11
C GLY A 76 -7.84 25.25 24.74
N GLY A 77 -6.78 24.45 24.59
CA GLY A 77 -6.68 23.09 25.14
C GLY A 77 -6.96 21.95 24.14
N ARG A 78 -7.39 22.25 22.91
CA ARG A 78 -7.56 21.25 21.84
C ARG A 78 -6.84 21.68 20.56
N PRO A 79 -6.10 20.79 19.89
CA PRO A 79 -5.54 21.09 18.58
C PRO A 79 -6.67 21.13 17.54
N VAL A 80 -6.62 22.12 16.65
CA VAL A 80 -7.49 22.22 15.48
C VAL A 80 -6.65 21.92 14.24
N HIS A 81 -7.09 20.98 13.43
CA HIS A 81 -6.40 20.59 12.20
C HIS A 81 -6.84 21.48 11.03
N TYR A 82 -5.88 22.01 10.28
CA TYR A 82 -6.11 22.79 9.08
C TYR A 82 -5.50 22.10 7.87
N VAL A 83 -6.13 22.30 6.72
CA VAL A 83 -5.66 21.83 5.42
C VAL A 83 -5.56 22.99 4.44
N SER A 84 -4.55 22.93 3.57
CA SER A 84 -4.40 23.79 2.39
C SER A 84 -4.34 22.90 1.15
N TYR A 85 -5.26 23.13 0.20
CA TYR A 85 -5.29 22.44 -1.07
C TYR A 85 -4.68 23.30 -2.17
N ARG A 86 -3.73 22.74 -2.94
CA ARG A 86 -2.95 23.44 -3.99
C ARG A 86 -2.29 24.72 -3.48
N ARG A 87 -1.78 24.69 -2.26
CA ARG A 87 -1.10 25.82 -1.59
C ARG A 87 -1.96 27.08 -1.44
N ASN A 88 -3.29 26.94 -1.45
CA ASN A 88 -4.21 28.04 -1.18
C ASN A 88 -4.32 28.35 0.33
N ALA A 89 -5.24 29.23 0.70
CA ALA A 89 -5.53 29.54 2.10
C ALA A 89 -5.85 28.27 2.92
N PHE A 90 -5.45 28.30 4.19
CA PHE A 90 -5.74 27.23 5.14
C PHE A 90 -7.18 27.31 5.62
N PHE A 91 -7.85 26.18 5.64
CA PHE A 91 -9.20 26.04 6.19
C PHE A 91 -9.23 24.93 7.23
N PRO A 92 -10.04 25.07 8.30
CA PRO A 92 -10.15 24.05 9.33
C PRO A 92 -10.85 22.81 8.78
N MET A 93 -10.27 21.64 9.03
CA MET A 93 -10.86 20.35 8.66
C MET A 93 -12.19 20.15 9.39
N LYS A 94 -13.17 19.59 8.68
CA LYS A 94 -14.52 19.35 9.17
C LYS A 94 -14.72 17.85 9.36
N LEU A 95 -14.46 17.41 10.59
CA LEU A 95 -14.86 16.10 11.09
C LEU A 95 -16.31 16.15 11.61
N PRO A 96 -17.03 15.02 11.64
CA PRO A 96 -18.35 14.95 12.25
C PRO A 96 -18.36 15.48 13.69
N LYS A 97 -19.37 16.30 14.03
CA LYS A 97 -19.41 17.12 15.27
C LYS A 97 -19.33 16.34 16.57
N TYR A 98 -19.71 15.06 16.56
CA TYR A 98 -19.81 14.23 17.74
C TYR A 98 -18.47 13.57 18.13
N ILE A 99 -17.48 13.65 17.25
CA ILE A 99 -16.18 13.00 17.45
C ILE A 99 -15.25 13.96 18.19
N LEU A 100 -14.52 13.44 19.17
CA LEU A 100 -13.47 14.15 19.87
C LEU A 100 -12.13 13.49 19.51
N PRO A 101 -11.46 13.96 18.44
CA PRO A 101 -10.20 13.35 18.00
C PRO A 101 -9.15 13.51 19.11
N LYS A 102 -8.67 12.38 19.63
CA LYS A 102 -7.52 12.31 20.51
C LYS A 102 -6.24 12.40 19.69
N ASP A 103 -6.21 11.68 18.57
CA ASP A 103 -5.13 11.69 17.59
C ASP A 103 -5.69 11.59 16.16
N LEU A 104 -4.96 12.17 15.21
CA LEU A 104 -5.30 12.16 13.78
C LEU A 104 -4.04 12.00 12.93
N GLN A 105 -4.05 10.95 12.10
CA GLN A 105 -2.97 10.62 11.18
C GLN A 105 -3.47 10.69 9.74
N ILE A 106 -2.66 11.28 8.85
CA ILE A 106 -2.91 11.25 7.41
C ILE A 106 -2.25 10.01 6.84
N ILE A 107 -3.03 9.17 6.14
CA ILE A 107 -2.58 7.86 5.65
C ILE A 107 -2.21 7.92 4.18
N SER A 108 -3.11 8.50 3.35
CA SER A 108 -2.87 8.66 1.92
C SER A 108 -3.51 9.97 1.43
N THR A 109 -2.88 10.60 0.45
CA THR A 109 -3.41 11.76 -0.28
C THR A 109 -3.58 11.49 -1.78
N ASP A 110 -3.63 10.20 -2.13
CA ASP A 110 -3.69 9.77 -3.51
C ASP A 110 -5.06 10.07 -4.16
N ASP A 111 -5.02 10.20 -5.49
CA ASP A 111 -6.21 10.41 -6.33
C ASP A 111 -7.08 11.63 -5.99
N ASN A 112 -6.44 12.73 -5.55
CA ASN A 112 -7.09 13.97 -5.11
C ASN A 112 -8.06 13.78 -3.95
N GLN A 113 -7.84 12.82 -3.05
CA GLN A 113 -8.61 12.68 -1.82
C GLN A 113 -7.66 12.42 -0.65
N VAL A 114 -8.08 12.79 0.55
CA VAL A 114 -7.31 12.54 1.78
C VAL A 114 -7.99 11.42 2.55
N VAL A 115 -7.23 10.38 2.83
CA VAL A 115 -7.58 9.31 3.76
C VAL A 115 -6.90 9.61 5.10
N ALA A 116 -7.70 9.81 6.13
CA ALA A 116 -7.25 10.11 7.47
C ALA A 116 -7.77 9.06 8.45
N ALA A 117 -6.96 8.71 9.43
CA ALA A 117 -7.38 7.87 10.53
C ALA A 117 -7.45 8.69 11.81
N VAL A 118 -8.53 8.51 12.55
CA VAL A 118 -8.83 9.29 13.76
C VAL A 118 -9.12 8.33 14.90
N GLN A 119 -8.40 8.51 16.01
CA GLN A 119 -8.69 7.84 17.27
C GLN A 119 -9.64 8.72 18.09
N ASP A 120 -10.81 8.17 18.43
CA ASP A 120 -11.76 8.84 19.32
C ASP A 120 -11.33 8.69 20.78
N TRP A 121 -11.72 9.64 21.64
CA TRP A 121 -11.35 9.64 23.06
C TRP A 121 -11.90 8.44 23.84
N HIS A 122 -12.99 7.84 23.35
CA HIS A 122 -13.65 6.69 23.95
C HIS A 122 -13.06 5.34 23.51
N GLN A 123 -12.23 5.33 22.46
CA GLN A 123 -11.61 4.12 21.93
C GLN A 123 -10.23 3.91 22.56
N ASN A 124 -9.95 2.68 22.98
CA ASN A 124 -8.61 2.23 23.34
C ASN A 124 -8.10 1.35 22.18
N ASP A 125 -6.98 1.73 21.59
CA ASP A 125 -6.21 0.96 20.60
C ASP A 125 -6.95 0.61 19.28
N SER A 126 -8.01 1.35 18.95
CA SER A 126 -8.64 1.32 17.62
C SER A 126 -8.71 2.69 16.98
N TYR A 127 -8.76 2.70 15.65
CA TYR A 127 -8.90 3.89 14.83
C TYR A 127 -10.11 3.79 13.92
N ASN A 128 -10.68 4.94 13.57
CA ASN A 128 -11.73 5.04 12.57
C ASN A 128 -11.15 5.73 11.32
N LEU A 129 -11.42 5.16 10.16
CA LEU A 129 -11.02 5.71 8.87
C LEU A 129 -12.04 6.71 8.38
N TYR A 130 -11.53 7.85 7.95
CA TYR A 130 -12.28 8.91 7.32
C TYR A 130 -11.71 9.20 5.94
N MET A 131 -12.60 9.43 4.99
CA MET A 131 -12.23 9.86 3.64
C MET A 131 -12.78 11.25 3.39
N SER A 132 -12.06 12.04 2.61
CA SER A 132 -12.44 13.42 2.35
C SER A 132 -12.89 13.69 0.93
N GLU A 133 -13.62 14.80 0.77
CA GLU A 133 -13.85 15.40 -0.53
C GLU A 133 -12.53 15.83 -1.20
N ALA A 134 -12.59 16.21 -2.47
CA ALA A 134 -11.40 16.51 -3.27
C ALA A 134 -10.48 17.62 -2.71
N ARG A 135 -11.00 18.53 -1.87
CA ARG A 135 -10.22 19.59 -1.23
C ARG A 135 -9.66 19.20 0.14
N GLY A 136 -9.99 18.02 0.67
CA GLY A 136 -9.55 17.58 1.99
C GLY A 136 -10.26 18.28 3.16
N LEU A 137 -11.41 18.92 2.92
CA LEU A 137 -12.08 19.75 3.93
C LEU A 137 -13.12 18.97 4.73
N PHE A 138 -14.03 18.30 4.05
CA PHE A 138 -15.12 17.54 4.66
C PHE A 138 -14.73 16.08 4.67
N PHE A 139 -14.86 15.44 5.85
CA PHE A 139 -14.53 14.04 6.06
C PHE A 139 -15.78 13.24 6.42
N THR A 140 -15.95 12.11 5.76
CA THR A 140 -17.01 11.12 5.98
C THR A 140 -16.39 9.83 6.53
N LEU A 141 -17.14 9.13 7.37
CA LEU A 141 -16.70 7.87 7.96
C LEU A 141 -16.70 6.78 6.88
N ALA A 142 -15.55 6.13 6.71
CA ALA A 142 -15.39 5.04 5.76
C ALA A 142 -15.39 3.67 6.45
N LEU A 143 -14.69 3.54 7.58
CA LEU A 143 -14.60 2.28 8.32
C LEU A 143 -14.32 2.50 9.81
N GLU A 144 -15.04 1.78 10.67
CA GLU A 144 -14.87 1.85 12.12
C GLU A 144 -14.00 0.71 12.67
N ASN A 145 -13.35 0.94 13.81
CA ASN A 145 -12.64 -0.06 14.63
C ASN A 145 -11.53 -0.81 13.88
N ILE A 146 -10.69 -0.07 13.16
CA ILE A 146 -9.52 -0.61 12.48
C ILE A 146 -8.44 -0.95 13.50
N VAL A 147 -7.73 -2.04 13.23
CA VAL A 147 -6.57 -2.47 14.00
C VAL A 147 -5.42 -1.47 13.81
N SER A 148 -4.85 -1.03 14.94
CA SER A 148 -3.60 -0.27 14.96
C SER A 148 -2.53 -1.03 15.72
N SER A 149 -1.29 -0.93 15.26
CA SER A 149 -0.11 -1.51 15.90
C SER A 149 0.96 -0.44 16.15
N GLY A 150 1.82 -0.67 17.15
CA GLY A 150 2.98 0.17 17.39
C GLY A 150 4.08 -0.14 16.38
N GLY A 151 4.41 0.82 15.54
CA GLY A 151 5.52 0.78 14.60
C GLY A 151 6.85 1.20 15.22
N PRO A 152 7.92 1.23 14.41
CA PRO A 152 9.24 1.70 14.83
C PRO A 152 9.17 3.13 15.35
N GLU A 153 10.00 3.45 16.35
CA GLU A 153 10.14 4.81 16.92
C GLU A 153 8.87 5.38 17.57
N GLY A 154 7.87 4.53 17.87
CA GLY A 154 6.61 4.96 18.50
C GLY A 154 5.57 5.48 17.51
N ASN A 155 5.83 5.36 16.20
CA ASN A 155 4.82 5.64 15.17
C ASN A 155 3.68 4.64 15.25
N ILE A 156 2.45 5.07 15.00
CA ILE A 156 1.29 4.18 14.95
C ILE A 156 1.10 3.73 13.50
N MET A 157 1.02 2.42 13.31
CA MET A 157 0.76 1.79 12.01
C MET A 157 -0.68 1.30 11.98
N ILE A 158 -1.39 1.65 10.92
CA ILE A 158 -2.79 1.30 10.74
C ILE A 158 -2.86 0.21 9.69
N ASP A 159 -3.60 -0.86 9.98
CA ASP A 159 -3.77 -1.98 9.06
C ASP A 159 -4.73 -1.58 7.91
N LEU A 160 -4.19 -0.80 6.98
CA LEU A 160 -4.81 -0.38 5.73
C LEU A 160 -3.81 -0.58 4.60
N TYR A 161 -4.23 -1.31 3.57
CA TYR A 161 -3.42 -1.56 2.38
C TYR A 161 -4.14 -1.03 1.13
N GLU A 162 -3.51 -0.11 0.41
CA GLU A 162 -3.97 0.36 -0.90
C GLU A 162 -3.42 -0.56 -2.00
N VAL A 163 -4.31 -1.09 -2.84
CA VAL A 163 -3.91 -2.00 -3.91
C VAL A 163 -3.26 -1.22 -5.05
N ALA A 164 -1.97 -1.48 -5.27
CA ALA A 164 -1.23 -0.86 -6.36
C ALA A 164 -1.79 -1.27 -7.72
N GLY A 165 -1.88 -0.31 -8.64
CA GLY A 165 -2.39 -0.50 -10.01
C GLY A 165 -3.90 -0.39 -10.16
N ILE A 166 -4.67 -0.42 -9.06
CA ILE A 166 -6.12 -0.23 -9.10
C ILE A 166 -6.55 0.76 -8.00
N LYS A 167 -6.58 2.03 -8.39
CA LYS A 167 -6.99 3.12 -7.49
C LYS A 167 -8.37 2.89 -6.89
N GLY A 168 -8.49 3.10 -5.59
CA GLY A 168 -9.75 3.03 -4.85
C GLY A 168 -10.13 1.64 -4.33
N VAL A 169 -9.25 0.64 -4.52
CA VAL A 169 -9.36 -0.66 -3.86
C VAL A 169 -8.48 -0.67 -2.61
N PHE A 170 -9.08 -0.92 -1.46
CA PHE A 170 -8.38 -0.98 -0.17
C PHE A 170 -8.70 -2.27 0.56
N LEU A 171 -7.73 -2.80 1.30
CA LEU A 171 -7.91 -3.84 2.29
C LEU A 171 -7.66 -3.28 3.68
N SER A 172 -8.46 -3.68 4.67
CA SER A 172 -8.24 -3.27 6.06
C SER A 172 -8.64 -4.35 7.05
N ASN A 173 -7.92 -4.42 8.17
CA ASN A 173 -8.25 -5.30 9.29
C ASN A 173 -9.08 -4.55 10.32
N LYS A 174 -10.27 -5.09 10.62
CA LYS A 174 -11.24 -4.53 11.55
C LYS A 174 -11.47 -5.47 12.72
N VAL A 175 -11.59 -4.93 13.92
CA VAL A 175 -12.02 -5.66 15.11
C VAL A 175 -13.55 -5.74 15.14
N VAL A 176 -14.10 -6.94 15.07
CA VAL A 176 -15.54 -7.23 15.15
C VAL A 176 -15.76 -8.24 16.27
N GLU A 177 -16.49 -7.86 17.31
CA GLU A 177 -16.78 -8.73 18.47
C GLU A 177 -15.50 -9.32 19.13
N GLY A 178 -14.40 -8.55 19.12
CA GLY A 178 -13.11 -8.99 19.66
C GLY A 178 -12.26 -9.84 18.71
N GLN A 179 -12.78 -10.16 17.51
CA GLN A 179 -12.06 -10.91 16.48
C GLN A 179 -11.54 -9.97 15.39
N VAL A 180 -10.31 -10.17 14.95
CA VAL A 180 -9.73 -9.42 13.82
C VAL A 180 -10.17 -10.07 12.51
N LYS A 181 -10.87 -9.31 11.67
CA LYS A 181 -11.34 -9.75 10.34
C LYS A 181 -10.88 -8.78 9.26
N THR A 182 -10.45 -9.33 8.13
CA THR A 182 -10.04 -8.57 6.94
C THR A 182 -11.22 -8.26 6.04
N PHE A 183 -11.33 -7.00 5.64
CA PHE A 183 -12.32 -6.49 4.71
C PHE A 183 -11.66 -5.88 3.48
N ILE A 184 -12.35 -5.92 2.35
CA ILE A 184 -11.98 -5.25 1.10
C ILE A 184 -13.09 -4.29 0.67
N THR A 185 -12.69 -3.17 0.07
CA THR A 185 -13.57 -2.22 -0.59
C THR A 185 -13.08 -1.98 -2.01
N TYR A 186 -14.02 -1.79 -2.95
CA TYR A 186 -13.74 -1.44 -4.34
C TYR A 186 -14.18 -0.02 -4.69
N ASN A 187 -14.91 0.64 -3.78
CA ASN A 187 -15.55 1.94 -3.99
C ASN A 187 -15.02 2.97 -3.01
N LYS A 188 -13.70 2.97 -2.79
CA LYS A 188 -13.03 3.94 -1.91
C LYS A 188 -13.71 4.02 -0.54
N GLY A 189 -13.86 2.89 0.13
CA GLY A 189 -14.26 2.87 1.53
C GLY A 189 -15.74 3.15 1.83
N ARG A 190 -16.61 3.28 0.82
CA ARG A 190 -18.06 3.37 1.06
C ARG A 190 -18.64 2.04 1.54
N ASP A 191 -18.36 0.95 0.82
CA ASP A 191 -18.85 -0.39 1.17
C ASP A 191 -17.67 -1.36 1.36
N TRP A 192 -17.74 -2.15 2.43
CA TRP A 192 -16.71 -3.10 2.84
C TRP A 192 -17.28 -4.51 2.94
N HIS A 193 -16.54 -5.48 2.41
CA HIS A 193 -16.97 -6.87 2.31
C HIS A 193 -15.88 -7.79 2.85
N LEU A 194 -16.27 -8.91 3.47
CA LEU A 194 -15.32 -9.93 3.91
C LEU A 194 -14.68 -10.61 2.70
N LEU A 195 -13.40 -10.97 2.81
CA LEU A 195 -12.73 -11.73 1.76
C LEU A 195 -13.31 -13.15 1.66
N GLN A 196 -13.60 -13.57 0.44
CA GLN A 196 -14.07 -14.92 0.18
C GLN A 196 -12.91 -15.90 0.33
N ALA A 197 -13.11 -16.95 1.12
CA ALA A 197 -12.13 -18.01 1.27
C ALA A 197 -12.01 -18.83 -0.04
N PRO A 198 -10.83 -19.38 -0.35
CA PRO A 198 -10.65 -20.31 -1.45
C PRO A 198 -11.60 -21.52 -1.35
N THR A 199 -12.10 -21.99 -2.48
CA THR A 199 -13.00 -23.17 -2.52
C THR A 199 -12.28 -24.49 -2.28
N THR A 200 -10.97 -24.51 -2.51
CA THR A 200 -10.13 -25.70 -2.46
C THR A 200 -8.80 -25.40 -1.77
N ASP A 201 -8.27 -26.38 -1.04
CA ASP A 201 -6.92 -26.34 -0.48
C ASP A 201 -5.84 -26.64 -1.55
N LEU A 202 -4.57 -26.63 -1.15
CA LEU A 202 -3.43 -26.99 -2.02
C LEU A 202 -3.51 -28.41 -2.62
N LYS A 203 -4.23 -29.33 -1.96
CA LYS A 203 -4.38 -30.73 -2.38
C LYS A 203 -5.61 -30.92 -3.28
N GLY A 204 -6.38 -29.86 -3.54
CA GLY A 204 -7.63 -29.89 -4.30
C GLY A 204 -8.83 -30.38 -3.48
N THR A 205 -8.70 -30.54 -2.16
CA THR A 205 -9.81 -30.86 -1.26
C THR A 205 -10.70 -29.64 -1.12
N ARG A 206 -12.02 -29.85 -1.15
CA ARG A 206 -12.99 -28.77 -0.97
C ARG A 206 -12.94 -28.24 0.47
N LEU A 207 -12.73 -26.93 0.61
CA LEU A 207 -12.79 -26.24 1.89
C LEU A 207 -14.23 -25.81 2.19
N TYR A 208 -14.71 -26.10 3.41
CA TYR A 208 -16.02 -25.65 3.87
C TYR A 208 -15.85 -24.43 4.78
N CYS A 209 -15.78 -23.26 4.17
CA CYS A 209 -15.69 -21.97 4.85
C CYS A 209 -16.80 -21.07 4.30
N VAL A 210 -17.76 -20.73 5.17
CA VAL A 210 -18.96 -19.99 4.78
C VAL A 210 -19.06 -18.70 5.60
N GLN A 211 -19.20 -17.58 4.90
CA GLN A 211 -19.41 -16.27 5.51
C GLN A 211 -20.79 -16.20 6.20
N PRO A 212 -20.94 -15.45 7.31
CA PRO A 212 -19.96 -14.54 7.93
C PRO A 212 -19.07 -15.21 9.01
N TYR A 213 -19.25 -16.50 9.26
CA TYR A 213 -18.56 -17.23 10.34
C TYR A 213 -17.12 -17.62 9.99
N CYS A 214 -16.84 -17.78 8.70
CA CYS A 214 -15.51 -18.11 8.19
C CYS A 214 -15.23 -17.30 6.93
N SER A 215 -14.03 -16.73 6.85
CA SER A 215 -13.54 -15.94 5.72
C SER A 215 -12.02 -16.03 5.62
N LEU A 216 -11.47 -15.47 4.54
CA LEU A 216 -10.02 -15.28 4.42
C LEU A 216 -9.59 -14.03 5.21
N HIS A 217 -8.50 -14.14 5.94
CA HIS A 217 -7.91 -13.06 6.72
C HIS A 217 -6.43 -12.91 6.38
N LEU A 218 -5.97 -11.68 6.19
CA LEU A 218 -4.63 -11.37 5.69
C LEU A 218 -3.85 -10.50 6.67
N HIS A 219 -2.55 -10.75 6.76
CA HIS A 219 -1.62 -9.88 7.43
C HIS A 219 -1.29 -8.72 6.49
N LEU A 220 -1.79 -7.52 6.82
CA LEU A 220 -1.67 -6.34 5.95
C LEU A 220 -0.39 -5.53 6.18
N HIS A 221 0.44 -5.94 7.14
CA HIS A 221 1.66 -5.25 7.50
C HIS A 221 2.71 -5.35 6.38
N VAL A 222 3.11 -4.19 5.83
CA VAL A 222 4.20 -4.08 4.86
C VAL A 222 5.50 -3.97 5.64
N SER A 223 6.53 -4.74 5.27
CA SER A 223 7.82 -4.67 5.94
C SER A 223 8.58 -3.41 5.51
N ASP A 224 9.06 -2.63 6.48
CA ASP A 224 9.97 -1.50 6.22
C ASP A 224 11.35 -1.94 5.72
N ASN A 225 11.72 -3.20 5.98
CA ASN A 225 12.98 -3.76 5.54
C ASN A 225 12.91 -4.12 4.04
N PRO A 226 13.70 -3.48 3.16
CA PRO A 226 13.70 -3.75 1.72
C PRO A 226 14.25 -5.14 1.34
N TYR A 227 14.92 -5.81 2.28
CA TYR A 227 15.55 -7.11 2.05
C TYR A 227 14.63 -8.31 2.32
N THR A 228 13.52 -8.07 3.02
CA THR A 228 12.49 -9.06 3.32
C THR A 228 11.24 -8.69 2.54
N SER A 229 10.52 -9.67 2.02
CA SER A 229 9.17 -9.39 1.52
C SER A 229 8.23 -9.05 2.67
N GLY A 230 7.36 -8.06 2.49
CA GLY A 230 6.25 -7.83 3.40
C GLY A 230 5.23 -8.98 3.38
N ASN A 231 4.27 -8.93 4.30
CA ASN A 231 3.19 -9.90 4.38
C ASN A 231 2.19 -9.76 3.23
N ILE A 232 2.10 -8.59 2.62
CA ILE A 232 1.25 -8.32 1.45
C ILE A 232 2.03 -7.53 0.41
N VAL A 233 1.83 -7.86 -0.87
CA VAL A 233 2.46 -7.18 -1.99
C VAL A 233 1.53 -7.14 -3.22
N SER A 234 1.50 -5.97 -3.85
CA SER A 234 0.89 -5.68 -5.13
C SER A 234 1.76 -4.66 -5.86
N LYS A 235 1.66 -4.58 -7.19
CA LYS A 235 2.45 -3.67 -8.02
C LYS A 235 1.57 -2.98 -9.03
N GLU A 236 1.84 -1.70 -9.31
CA GLU A 236 1.17 -0.95 -10.37
C GLU A 236 1.35 -1.60 -11.74
N SER A 237 2.51 -2.23 -11.93
CA SER A 237 2.84 -3.00 -13.10
C SER A 237 2.11 -4.36 -13.18
N ALA A 238 1.34 -4.78 -12.18
CA ALA A 238 0.63 -6.05 -12.20
C ALA A 238 -0.78 -5.90 -11.63
N PRO A 239 -1.64 -5.08 -12.27
CA PRO A 239 -2.96 -4.78 -11.73
C PRO A 239 -3.79 -6.04 -11.59
N GLY A 240 -4.40 -6.22 -10.42
CA GLY A 240 -5.22 -7.38 -10.08
C GLY A 240 -4.46 -8.51 -9.38
N ILE A 241 -3.12 -8.52 -9.44
CA ILE A 241 -2.32 -9.50 -8.70
C ILE A 241 -2.02 -8.96 -7.30
N ILE A 242 -2.54 -9.66 -6.29
CA ILE A 242 -2.23 -9.40 -4.88
C ILE A 242 -1.75 -10.72 -4.27
N VAL A 243 -0.60 -10.69 -3.63
CA VAL A 243 -0.05 -11.82 -2.87
C VAL A 243 -0.02 -11.43 -1.42
N ALA A 244 -0.56 -12.27 -0.54
CA ALA A 244 -0.60 -11.98 0.88
C ALA A 244 -0.46 -13.24 1.73
N SER A 245 0.18 -13.11 2.89
CA SER A 245 0.20 -14.11 3.95
C SER A 245 -1.05 -13.95 4.82
N GLY A 246 -1.64 -15.06 5.24
CA GLY A 246 -2.91 -15.02 5.94
C GLY A 246 -3.37 -16.36 6.48
N THR A 247 -4.59 -16.37 7.00
CA THR A 247 -5.25 -17.55 7.58
C THR A 247 -6.71 -17.62 7.13
N ILE A 248 -7.25 -18.83 7.04
CA ILE A 248 -8.67 -19.07 6.77
C ILE A 248 -9.34 -19.47 8.08
N GLY A 249 -10.42 -18.79 8.46
CA GLY A 249 -11.11 -19.11 9.70
C GLY A 249 -12.06 -18.00 10.15
N PRO A 250 -12.44 -18.02 11.44
CA PRO A 250 -13.28 -16.98 12.03
C PRO A 250 -12.52 -15.68 12.34
N GLU A 251 -11.19 -15.73 12.46
CA GLU A 251 -10.35 -14.57 12.78
C GLU A 251 -8.93 -14.71 12.21
N LEU A 252 -8.20 -13.59 12.16
CA LEU A 252 -6.79 -13.55 11.80
C LEU A 252 -5.94 -14.13 12.94
N THR A 253 -5.10 -15.13 12.63
CA THR A 253 -4.20 -15.75 13.62
C THR A 253 -2.74 -15.64 13.19
N ALA A 254 -1.83 -15.62 14.17
CA ALA A 254 -0.37 -15.63 13.94
C ALA A 254 0.20 -17.02 13.65
N TYR A 255 -0.59 -18.09 13.87
CA TYR A 255 -0.20 -19.47 13.63
C TYR A 255 -0.84 -19.99 12.33
N ASN A 256 -0.23 -21.01 11.72
CA ASN A 256 -0.69 -21.66 10.48
C ASN A 256 -0.88 -20.66 9.33
N VAL A 257 0.11 -19.79 9.15
CA VAL A 257 0.11 -18.80 8.07
C VAL A 257 0.40 -19.49 6.74
N SER A 258 -0.48 -19.27 5.77
CA SER A 258 -0.33 -19.70 4.38
C SER A 258 -0.24 -18.49 3.47
N ILE A 259 0.29 -18.69 2.26
CA ILE A 259 0.35 -17.64 1.22
C ILE A 259 -0.82 -17.81 0.27
N PHE A 260 -1.55 -16.72 0.07
CA PHE A 260 -2.67 -16.61 -0.84
C PHE A 260 -2.35 -15.64 -1.97
N ILE A 261 -2.86 -15.94 -3.16
CA ILE A 261 -2.78 -15.07 -4.32
C ILE A 261 -4.16 -14.88 -4.94
N THR A 262 -4.41 -13.68 -5.43
CA THR A 262 -5.52 -13.35 -6.32
C THR A 262 -4.93 -12.79 -7.62
N SER A 263 -5.61 -13.02 -8.74
CA SER A 263 -5.29 -12.41 -10.04
C SER A 263 -6.43 -11.53 -10.56
N ASP A 264 -7.47 -11.32 -9.76
CA ASP A 264 -8.69 -10.60 -10.13
C ASP A 264 -9.06 -9.55 -9.06
N ALA A 265 -8.04 -8.94 -8.45
CA ALA A 265 -8.15 -7.87 -7.46
C ALA A 265 -8.91 -8.23 -6.17
N GLY A 266 -8.90 -9.50 -5.77
CA GLY A 266 -9.45 -9.96 -4.50
C GLY A 266 -10.85 -10.57 -4.58
N ASN A 267 -11.39 -10.77 -5.79
CA ASN A 267 -12.66 -11.49 -5.97
C ASN A 267 -12.48 -13.00 -5.74
N THR A 268 -11.41 -13.59 -6.30
CA THR A 268 -11.06 -14.99 -6.09
C THR A 268 -9.65 -15.13 -5.52
N TRP A 269 -9.55 -15.90 -4.44
CA TRP A 269 -8.30 -16.21 -3.77
C TRP A 269 -7.98 -17.69 -3.92
N ARG A 270 -6.68 -17.97 -4.03
CA ARG A 270 -6.14 -19.33 -4.10
C ARG A 270 -4.92 -19.43 -3.19
N GLU A 271 -4.87 -20.51 -2.41
CA GLU A 271 -3.70 -20.86 -1.61
C GLU A 271 -2.58 -21.35 -2.52
N VAL A 272 -1.34 -20.94 -2.27
CA VAL A 272 -0.17 -21.35 -3.08
C VAL A 272 0.94 -22.03 -2.29
N PHE A 273 1.15 -21.66 -1.02
CA PHE A 273 2.15 -22.27 -0.16
C PHE A 273 1.63 -22.39 1.27
N GLU A 274 1.86 -23.56 1.88
CA GLU A 274 1.84 -23.76 3.33
C GLU A 274 3.18 -23.18 3.85
N GLU A 275 3.14 -22.25 4.81
CA GLU A 275 4.25 -21.43 5.35
C GLU A 275 4.55 -20.10 4.65
N GLU A 276 5.44 -19.31 5.27
CA GLU A 276 5.86 -17.99 4.79
C GLU A 276 6.82 -18.08 3.60
N TYR A 277 6.43 -17.42 2.51
CA TYR A 277 7.27 -17.23 1.33
C TYR A 277 7.34 -15.75 0.97
N SER A 278 8.52 -15.34 0.55
CA SER A 278 8.76 -14.05 -0.07
C SER A 278 8.50 -14.11 -1.56
N VAL A 279 7.56 -13.32 -2.05
CA VAL A 279 7.19 -13.27 -3.46
C VAL A 279 7.66 -11.96 -4.11
N LEU A 280 8.37 -12.09 -5.23
CA LEU A 280 8.91 -10.99 -6.02
C LEU A 280 8.28 -10.99 -7.41
N PHE A 281 7.99 -9.80 -7.91
CA PHE A 281 7.48 -9.57 -9.27
C PHE A 281 8.67 -9.37 -10.21
N LEU A 282 8.68 -10.12 -11.32
CA LEU A 282 9.63 -9.96 -12.41
C LEU A 282 8.93 -9.47 -13.67
N ASN A 283 9.68 -8.79 -14.53
CA ASN A 283 9.22 -8.37 -15.86
C ASN A 283 7.85 -7.68 -15.78
N GLN A 284 7.71 -6.71 -14.87
CA GLN A 284 6.46 -5.99 -14.66
C GLN A 284 5.26 -6.96 -14.40
N GLY A 285 5.48 -7.94 -13.52
CA GLY A 285 4.47 -8.96 -13.19
C GLY A 285 4.21 -10.02 -14.27
N GLY A 286 5.06 -10.11 -15.30
CA GLY A 286 5.00 -11.22 -16.27
C GLY A 286 5.44 -12.56 -15.69
N ALA A 287 6.20 -12.56 -14.59
CA ALA A 287 6.49 -13.75 -13.82
C ALA A 287 6.58 -13.44 -12.33
N LEU A 288 6.33 -14.46 -11.52
CA LEU A 288 6.45 -14.40 -10.06
C LEU A 288 7.53 -15.36 -9.60
N VAL A 289 8.36 -14.91 -8.66
CA VAL A 289 9.36 -15.74 -7.98
C VAL A 289 9.02 -15.81 -6.52
N ALA A 290 9.01 -17.03 -5.96
CA ALA A 290 8.83 -17.24 -4.54
C ALA A 290 10.04 -17.94 -3.93
N ILE A 291 10.47 -17.45 -2.77
CA ILE A 291 11.54 -18.03 -1.96
C ILE A 291 11.02 -18.24 -0.54
N ARG A 292 11.36 -19.38 0.06
CA ARG A 292 10.87 -19.74 1.40
C ARG A 292 11.59 -18.90 2.45
N HIS A 293 10.85 -18.31 3.39
CA HIS A 293 11.43 -17.63 4.55
C HIS A 293 11.65 -18.66 5.65
N THR A 294 12.90 -19.08 5.87
CA THR A 294 13.20 -20.15 6.85
C THR A 294 14.61 -19.98 7.43
N PRO A 295 14.81 -20.31 8.72
CA PRO A 295 16.14 -20.34 9.32
C PRO A 295 16.99 -21.52 8.83
N LEU A 296 16.41 -22.44 8.04
CA LEU A 296 17.11 -23.60 7.49
C LEU A 296 17.76 -23.26 6.14
N PRO A 297 18.89 -23.89 5.79
CA PRO A 297 19.55 -23.60 4.53
C PRO A 297 18.74 -24.18 3.35
N ILE A 298 18.52 -23.35 2.33
CA ILE A 298 17.74 -23.69 1.14
C ILE A 298 18.58 -23.58 -0.13
N ARG A 299 18.17 -24.30 -1.19
CA ARG A 299 18.83 -24.23 -2.51
C ARG A 299 17.87 -24.05 -3.68
N HIS A 300 16.58 -23.93 -3.39
CA HIS A 300 15.54 -23.89 -4.42
C HIS A 300 14.72 -22.61 -4.34
N ILE A 301 14.30 -22.13 -5.51
CA ILE A 301 13.30 -21.08 -5.70
C ILE A 301 12.12 -21.64 -6.50
N TRP A 302 10.98 -20.97 -6.41
CA TRP A 302 9.79 -21.30 -7.18
C TRP A 302 9.52 -20.20 -8.20
N LEU A 303 9.13 -20.58 -9.41
CA LEU A 303 8.81 -19.67 -10.50
C LEU A 303 7.43 -19.98 -11.08
N SER A 304 6.63 -18.94 -11.31
CA SER A 304 5.35 -19.00 -12.00
C SER A 304 5.29 -18.00 -13.15
N PHE A 305 4.72 -18.44 -14.28
CA PHE A 305 4.51 -17.66 -15.50
C PHE A 305 3.02 -17.53 -15.86
N ASP A 306 2.13 -17.90 -14.94
CA ASP A 306 0.69 -17.99 -15.12
C ASP A 306 -0.08 -17.38 -13.94
N GLU A 307 0.43 -16.25 -13.43
CA GLU A 307 -0.18 -15.47 -12.35
C GLU A 307 -0.37 -16.31 -11.05
N GLY A 308 0.61 -17.16 -10.76
CA GLY A 308 0.67 -18.00 -9.56
C GLY A 308 -0.23 -19.24 -9.58
N LYS A 309 -0.76 -19.65 -10.75
CA LYS A 309 -1.56 -20.88 -10.86
C LYS A 309 -0.70 -22.13 -10.79
N ARG A 310 0.50 -22.11 -11.39
CA ARG A 310 1.47 -23.21 -11.33
C ARG A 310 2.84 -22.68 -10.96
N TRP A 311 3.49 -23.43 -10.08
CA TRP A 311 4.82 -23.11 -9.57
C TRP A 311 5.79 -24.23 -9.91
N ASN A 312 6.90 -23.87 -10.56
CA ASN A 312 7.97 -24.78 -10.94
C ASN A 312 9.19 -24.54 -10.04
N LYS A 313 9.80 -25.62 -9.55
CA LYS A 313 10.93 -25.58 -8.62
C LYS A 313 12.26 -25.60 -9.36
N TYR A 314 13.16 -24.66 -9.05
CA TYR A 314 14.48 -24.55 -9.67
C TYR A 314 15.58 -24.44 -8.61
N SER A 315 16.75 -25.05 -8.88
CA SER A 315 17.92 -24.93 -7.99
C SER A 315 18.73 -23.69 -8.37
N PHE A 316 18.92 -22.76 -7.43
CA PHE A 316 19.71 -21.53 -7.68
C PHE A 316 21.18 -21.67 -7.28
N THR A 317 21.49 -22.66 -6.45
CA THR A 317 22.85 -22.96 -5.96
C THR A 317 23.04 -24.47 -5.88
N PRO A 318 24.25 -24.99 -6.10
CA PRO A 318 24.55 -26.42 -5.90
C PRO A 318 24.49 -26.81 -4.41
N SER A 319 24.94 -25.92 -3.52
CA SER A 319 25.01 -26.14 -2.07
C SER A 319 23.97 -25.30 -1.32
N PRO A 320 23.24 -25.85 -0.32
CA PRO A 320 22.27 -25.09 0.47
C PRO A 320 22.88 -23.85 1.12
N LEU A 321 22.15 -22.74 1.06
CA LEU A 321 22.54 -21.42 1.56
C LEU A 321 21.52 -20.97 2.64
N TYR A 322 22.00 -20.45 3.76
CA TYR A 322 21.15 -19.68 4.68
C TYR A 322 20.87 -18.34 4.02
N VAL A 323 19.60 -18.08 3.71
CA VAL A 323 19.19 -16.88 2.99
C VAL A 323 18.82 -15.80 4.00
N ASP A 324 19.58 -14.70 3.98
CA ASP A 324 19.33 -13.55 4.85
C ASP A 324 18.44 -12.49 4.18
N GLY A 325 18.39 -12.48 2.84
CA GLY A 325 17.47 -11.62 2.11
C GLY A 325 17.57 -11.75 0.59
N VAL A 326 16.61 -11.14 -0.09
CA VAL A 326 16.50 -11.15 -1.55
C VAL A 326 16.17 -9.76 -2.06
N LEU A 327 16.81 -9.38 -3.16
CA LEU A 327 16.63 -8.11 -3.82
C LEU A 327 16.37 -8.30 -5.31
N GLY A 328 15.34 -7.63 -5.82
CA GLY A 328 15.21 -7.36 -7.24
C GLY A 328 16.05 -6.13 -7.63
N GLU A 329 16.51 -6.07 -8.88
CA GLU A 329 17.06 -4.84 -9.44
C GLU A 329 16.07 -3.67 -9.24
N PRO A 330 16.50 -2.46 -8.86
CA PRO A 330 15.58 -1.33 -8.74
C PRO A 330 15.00 -0.95 -10.11
N GLY A 331 13.68 -0.97 -10.23
CA GLY A 331 12.95 -0.67 -11.46
C GLY A 331 11.70 -1.54 -11.58
N GLU A 332 10.95 -1.38 -12.66
CA GLU A 332 9.79 -2.22 -12.96
C GLU A 332 10.13 -3.35 -13.95
N ASP A 333 11.18 -3.17 -14.75
CA ASP A 333 11.68 -4.11 -15.77
C ASP A 333 12.65 -5.16 -15.18
N THR A 334 12.41 -5.55 -13.92
CA THR A 334 13.35 -6.37 -13.16
C THR A 334 13.42 -7.78 -13.74
N LEU A 335 14.60 -8.13 -14.25
CA LEU A 335 14.91 -9.48 -14.75
C LEU A 335 16.09 -10.10 -14.00
N ILE A 336 16.66 -9.36 -13.06
CA ILE A 336 17.78 -9.80 -12.23
C ILE A 336 17.32 -9.84 -10.79
N MET A 337 17.58 -10.96 -10.15
CA MET A 337 17.37 -11.14 -8.71
C MET A 337 18.71 -11.47 -8.06
N THR A 338 18.97 -10.87 -6.91
CA THR A 338 20.16 -11.13 -6.09
C THR A 338 19.72 -11.71 -4.77
N ILE A 339 20.19 -12.92 -4.47
CA ILE A 339 20.02 -13.56 -3.17
C ILE A 339 21.33 -13.37 -2.41
N PHE A 340 21.25 -12.96 -1.16
CA PHE A 340 22.43 -12.89 -0.30
C PHE A 340 22.24 -13.73 0.95
N GLY A 341 23.34 -14.30 1.42
CA GLY A 341 23.30 -15.28 2.48
C GLY A 341 24.67 -15.80 2.86
N HIS A 342 24.71 -16.91 3.59
CA HIS A 342 25.94 -17.55 4.04
C HIS A 342 25.80 -19.08 4.04
N PHE A 343 26.90 -19.82 3.87
CA PHE A 343 26.88 -21.29 3.91
C PHE A 343 26.85 -21.82 5.35
N SER A 344 27.37 -21.06 6.29
CA SER A 344 27.43 -21.35 7.73
C SER A 344 27.51 -20.03 8.51
N HIS A 345 27.07 -20.00 9.76
CA HIS A 345 27.14 -18.79 10.59
C HIS A 345 28.57 -18.23 10.79
N ARG A 346 29.61 -18.98 10.40
CA ARG A 346 31.02 -18.54 10.42
C ARG A 346 31.61 -18.30 9.02
N SER A 347 30.85 -18.50 7.96
CA SER A 347 31.33 -18.28 6.60
C SER A 347 31.15 -16.82 6.18
N GLU A 348 31.93 -16.42 5.18
CA GLU A 348 31.75 -15.13 4.52
C GLU A 348 30.41 -15.05 3.78
N TRP A 349 29.93 -13.83 3.58
CA TRP A 349 28.74 -13.53 2.80
C TRP A 349 28.91 -14.02 1.35
N GLN A 350 27.84 -14.59 0.82
CA GLN A 350 27.73 -15.06 -0.55
C GLN A 350 26.59 -14.31 -1.23
N LEU A 351 26.83 -13.90 -2.49
CA LEU A 351 25.82 -13.28 -3.33
C LEU A 351 25.59 -14.16 -4.55
N VAL A 352 24.34 -14.58 -4.75
CA VAL A 352 23.90 -15.33 -5.93
C VAL A 352 23.07 -14.40 -6.79
N LYS A 353 23.62 -14.02 -7.95
CA LYS A 353 22.91 -13.27 -8.97
C LYS A 353 22.24 -14.25 -9.95
N ILE A 354 20.93 -14.12 -10.12
CA ILE A 354 20.13 -14.89 -11.07
C ILE A 354 19.67 -13.95 -12.18
N ASP A 355 19.97 -14.30 -13.42
CA ASP A 355 19.55 -13.57 -14.62
C ASP A 355 18.42 -14.35 -15.33
N PHE A 356 17.21 -13.79 -15.31
CA PHE A 356 16.05 -14.38 -15.94
C PHE A 356 15.89 -14.02 -17.41
N LYS A 357 16.76 -13.15 -17.96
CA LYS A 357 16.71 -12.70 -19.36
C LYS A 357 16.78 -13.86 -20.35
N ALA A 358 17.49 -14.94 -20.00
CA ALA A 358 17.57 -16.14 -20.83
C ALA A 358 16.22 -16.84 -21.04
N ILE A 359 15.26 -16.66 -20.12
CA ILE A 359 13.91 -17.26 -20.20
C ILE A 359 12.99 -16.41 -21.07
N PHE A 360 13.20 -15.08 -21.09
CA PHE A 360 12.43 -14.13 -21.88
C PHE A 360 13.18 -13.78 -23.18
N ASN A 361 13.08 -14.65 -24.17
CA ASN A 361 13.89 -14.60 -25.38
C ASN A 361 13.41 -13.61 -26.47
N ARG A 362 12.23 -13.01 -26.32
CA ARG A 362 11.64 -12.07 -27.27
C ARG A 362 10.87 -10.96 -26.57
N ARG A 363 10.55 -9.89 -27.30
CA ARG A 363 9.62 -8.84 -26.83
C ARG A 363 8.17 -9.29 -27.02
N CYS A 364 7.29 -8.79 -26.15
CA CYS A 364 5.86 -9.07 -26.25
C CYS A 364 5.23 -8.32 -27.43
N ASN A 365 4.38 -9.02 -28.17
CA ASN A 365 3.55 -8.46 -29.23
C ASN A 365 2.12 -8.28 -28.70
N THR A 366 1.26 -7.56 -29.42
CA THR A 366 -0.15 -7.37 -29.04
C THR A 366 -0.92 -8.68 -28.85
N ASP A 367 -0.57 -9.71 -29.63
CA ASP A 367 -1.22 -11.03 -29.57
C ASP A 367 -0.89 -11.82 -28.30
N ASP A 368 0.15 -11.41 -27.56
CA ASP A 368 0.56 -12.02 -26.29
C ASP A 368 -0.29 -11.56 -25.11
N TYR A 369 -1.11 -10.52 -25.31
CA TYR A 369 -1.95 -9.95 -24.28
C TYR A 369 -3.38 -10.48 -24.35
N GLN A 370 -4.01 -10.54 -23.19
CA GLN A 370 -5.43 -10.78 -23.00
C GLN A 370 -6.04 -9.62 -22.21
N THR A 371 -7.30 -9.33 -22.47
CA THR A 371 -8.03 -8.31 -21.73
C THR A 371 -8.66 -8.91 -20.48
N TRP A 372 -8.51 -8.22 -19.37
CA TRP A 372 -9.19 -8.52 -18.12
C TRP A 372 -9.96 -7.28 -17.67
N GLN A 373 -11.23 -7.48 -17.30
CA GLN A 373 -12.11 -6.42 -16.87
C GLN A 373 -12.28 -6.48 -15.35
N LEU A 374 -12.02 -5.36 -14.68
CA LEU A 374 -12.26 -5.26 -13.25
C LEU A 374 -13.75 -5.38 -12.96
N HIS A 375 -14.09 -6.20 -11.98
CA HIS A 375 -15.45 -6.33 -11.46
C HIS A 375 -15.43 -6.46 -9.95
N ASN A 376 -16.59 -6.23 -9.32
CA ASN A 376 -16.88 -6.55 -7.93
C ASN A 376 -18.13 -7.45 -7.95
N ASP A 377 -17.96 -8.75 -7.72
CA ASP A 377 -19.04 -9.74 -7.76
C ASP A 377 -19.93 -9.64 -9.02
N GLY A 378 -19.27 -9.62 -10.19
CA GLY A 378 -19.94 -9.47 -11.50
C GLY A 378 -20.36 -8.04 -11.87
N LYS A 379 -20.37 -7.08 -10.95
CA LYS A 379 -20.59 -5.66 -11.27
C LYS A 379 -19.33 -5.04 -11.85
N VAL A 380 -19.42 -4.64 -13.12
CA VAL A 380 -18.28 -4.11 -13.88
C VAL A 380 -18.08 -2.60 -13.77
N CYS A 381 -19.10 -1.88 -13.29
CA CYS A 381 -18.99 -0.45 -13.11
C CYS A 381 -18.55 -0.15 -11.68
N ILE A 382 -17.33 0.34 -11.54
CA ILE A 382 -16.75 0.66 -10.24
C ILE A 382 -16.36 2.14 -10.28
N MET A 383 -16.96 2.93 -9.39
CA MET A 383 -16.80 4.40 -9.35
C MET A 383 -17.14 5.07 -10.69
N GLY A 384 -18.28 4.69 -11.29
CA GLY A 384 -18.75 5.29 -12.55
C GLY A 384 -17.92 4.98 -13.80
N VAL A 385 -16.93 4.08 -13.75
CA VAL A 385 -16.05 3.77 -14.88
C VAL A 385 -15.85 2.27 -15.05
N LYS A 386 -15.86 1.79 -16.29
CA LYS A 386 -15.40 0.44 -16.64
C LYS A 386 -13.90 0.47 -16.89
N ARG A 387 -13.15 -0.35 -16.15
CA ARG A 387 -11.69 -0.44 -16.26
C ARG A 387 -11.30 -1.76 -16.91
N ILE A 388 -10.54 -1.68 -18.00
CA ILE A 388 -10.02 -2.83 -18.73
C ILE A 388 -8.50 -2.77 -18.68
N PHE A 389 -7.90 -3.89 -18.31
CA PHE A 389 -6.46 -4.09 -18.20
C PHE A 389 -5.99 -5.10 -19.23
N HIS A 390 -4.75 -4.94 -19.69
CA HIS A 390 -4.09 -5.86 -20.61
C HIS A 390 -3.07 -6.69 -19.83
N ASN A 391 -3.41 -7.94 -19.58
CA ASN A 391 -2.53 -8.89 -18.88
C ASN A 391 -1.86 -9.80 -19.90
N LEU A 392 -0.70 -10.36 -19.56
CA LEU A 392 -0.08 -11.37 -20.42
C LEU A 392 -0.91 -12.64 -20.39
N LYS A 393 -1.02 -13.30 -21.55
CA LYS A 393 -1.59 -14.64 -21.61
C LYS A 393 -0.74 -15.61 -20.76
N PRO A 394 -1.35 -16.57 -20.05
CA PRO A 394 -0.62 -17.57 -19.29
C PRO A 394 0.46 -18.27 -20.12
N ASP A 395 1.59 -18.60 -19.50
CA ASP A 395 2.76 -19.27 -20.10
C ASP A 395 3.52 -18.47 -21.17
N THR A 396 3.15 -17.21 -21.41
CA THR A 396 3.84 -16.40 -22.40
C THR A 396 5.18 -15.88 -21.86
N ARG A 397 6.27 -16.19 -22.57
CA ARG A 397 7.64 -15.87 -22.16
C ARG A 397 8.21 -14.77 -23.05
N CYS A 398 7.81 -13.54 -22.79
CA CYS A 398 8.31 -12.37 -23.50
C CYS A 398 8.59 -11.22 -22.52
N VAL A 399 9.53 -10.33 -22.89
CA VAL A 399 9.84 -9.12 -22.11
C VAL A 399 8.79 -8.06 -22.42
N LYS A 400 8.13 -7.53 -21.38
CA LYS A 400 7.16 -6.44 -21.52
C LYS A 400 7.90 -5.14 -21.84
N THR A 401 7.27 -4.28 -22.64
CA THR A 401 7.84 -2.99 -23.03
C THR A 401 7.25 -1.90 -22.14
N ARG A 402 8.10 -0.96 -21.71
CA ARG A 402 7.78 0.14 -20.78
C ARG A 402 6.50 0.93 -21.11
N ASP A 403 6.14 1.01 -22.39
CA ASP A 403 5.09 1.93 -22.87
C ASP A 403 3.70 1.28 -23.03
N GLN A 404 3.52 0.00 -22.67
CA GLN A 404 2.24 -0.72 -22.84
C GLN A 404 1.38 -0.80 -21.56
N TYR A 405 1.79 -0.13 -20.49
CA TYR A 405 0.99 0.02 -19.26
C TYR A 405 -0.10 1.06 -19.42
N ILE A 406 -1.05 0.79 -20.30
CA ILE A 406 -2.25 1.61 -20.41
C ILE A 406 -3.40 0.75 -19.90
N SER A 407 -3.76 0.98 -18.63
CA SER A 407 -5.15 0.74 -18.22
C SER A 407 -6.00 1.60 -19.15
N GLN A 408 -6.76 0.95 -20.03
CA GLN A 408 -7.64 1.67 -20.92
C GLN A 408 -8.94 1.84 -20.15
N MET A 409 -9.18 3.06 -19.65
CA MET A 409 -10.53 3.47 -19.28
C MET A 409 -11.36 3.35 -20.56
N SER A 410 -12.28 2.38 -20.59
CA SER A 410 -13.07 2.14 -21.79
C SER A 410 -14.21 3.14 -21.84
N ASP A 411 -15.12 3.05 -20.88
CA ASP A 411 -16.40 3.75 -20.90
C ASP A 411 -16.81 4.26 -19.52
N SER A 412 -17.37 5.48 -19.50
CA SER A 412 -18.13 5.99 -18.35
C SER A 412 -19.48 5.28 -18.26
N CYS A 413 -19.92 4.97 -17.05
CA CYS A 413 -21.22 4.41 -16.78
C CYS A 413 -22.24 5.52 -16.44
N PRO A 414 -23.55 5.25 -16.61
CA PRO A 414 -24.57 6.09 -16.00
C PRO A 414 -24.44 6.04 -14.46
N CYS A 415 -24.60 7.19 -13.82
CA CYS A 415 -24.56 7.29 -12.36
C CYS A 415 -25.72 6.51 -11.73
N THR A 416 -25.43 5.85 -10.62
CA THR A 416 -26.38 5.12 -9.79
C THR A 416 -26.38 5.69 -8.37
N GLU A 417 -27.33 5.30 -7.54
CA GLU A 417 -27.36 5.68 -6.11
C GLU A 417 -26.08 5.23 -5.36
N ALA A 418 -25.44 4.16 -5.84
CA ALA A 418 -24.17 3.64 -5.32
C ALA A 418 -22.95 4.52 -5.65
N ASP A 419 -23.10 5.58 -6.44
CA ASP A 419 -22.04 6.53 -6.75
C ASP A 419 -22.09 7.82 -5.90
N PHE A 420 -23.15 8.04 -5.11
CA PHE A 420 -23.32 9.24 -4.27
C PHE A 420 -23.05 8.97 -2.80
N GLU A 421 -22.21 9.78 -2.18
CA GLU A 421 -22.03 9.79 -0.71
C GLU A 421 -23.28 10.36 -0.01
N TRP A 422 -23.57 9.90 1.20
CA TRP A 422 -24.78 10.22 1.98
C TRP A 422 -24.78 11.62 2.57
#